data_AF-A0A2E3LZC9-F1
#
_entry.id   AF-A0A2E3LZC9-F1
#
_cell.length_a   1.000
_cell.length_b   1.000
_cell.length_c   1.000
_cell.angle_alpha   90.00
_cell.angle_beta   90.00
_cell.angle_gamma   90.00
#
_symmetry.space_group_name_H-M   'P 1'
#
loop_
_entity.id
_entity.type
_entity.pdbx_description
1 polymer ?
#
loop_
_entity_poly.entity_id
_entity_poly.type
_entity_poly.pdbx_seq_one_letter_code
_entity_poly.pdbx_strand_id
1 'polypeptide(L)'
;MKIAVGSKNPVKVNAVKSAFESFFSSEKNFVFSELSVESGVAEQPMSDDECILGARNRAFAVQKATNADFSVGIEGGIQETNGVYFCCTWIVIVNQKGKMGMGTSIRLAIPDAIMHLVSKGKSVGEAAGIVFNTTDVGKKNGVYGLMTKNLITRESSYRDAMIAAISHIQSV
;
A
#
# COMPACT_ATOMS: atom_id res chain seq x y z
N MET A 1 16.30 6.41 13.64
CA MET A 1 15.54 5.22 13.21
C MET A 1 15.79 4.86 11.73
N LYS A 2 16.10 3.60 11.42
CA LYS A 2 16.27 3.04 10.06
C LYS A 2 15.01 2.31 9.58
N ILE A 3 14.53 2.62 8.39
CA ILE A 3 13.33 2.03 7.81
C ILE A 3 13.65 1.50 6.41
N ALA A 4 13.30 0.24 6.14
CA ALA A 4 13.43 -0.38 4.83
C ALA A 4 12.04 -0.57 4.20
N VAL A 5 11.89 -0.14 2.95
CA VAL A 5 10.63 -0.20 2.20
C VAL A 5 10.78 -1.18 1.03
N GLY A 6 9.92 -2.20 0.97
CA GLY A 6 9.86 -3.19 -0.11
C GLY A 6 9.22 -2.68 -1.40
N SER A 7 9.52 -1.44 -1.78
CA SER A 7 9.06 -0.79 -3.00
C SER A 7 9.92 0.44 -3.30
N LYS A 8 10.15 0.71 -4.60
CA LYS A 8 10.72 1.97 -5.12
C LYS A 8 9.67 2.95 -5.67
N ASN A 9 8.38 2.62 -5.57
CA ASN A 9 7.32 3.52 -5.99
C ASN A 9 7.28 4.76 -5.09
N PRO A 10 7.42 5.99 -5.63
CA PRO A 10 7.55 7.20 -4.82
C PRO A 10 6.33 7.47 -3.94
N VAL A 11 5.11 7.13 -4.40
CA VAL A 11 3.88 7.31 -3.60
C VAL A 11 3.89 6.40 -2.37
N LYS A 12 4.31 5.13 -2.54
CA LYS A 12 4.43 4.19 -1.43
C LYS A 12 5.50 4.64 -0.44
N VAL A 13 6.66 5.08 -0.95
CA VAL A 13 7.77 5.56 -0.13
C VAL A 13 7.40 6.83 0.65
N ASN A 14 6.79 7.81 0.00
CA ASN A 14 6.38 9.06 0.64
C ASN A 14 5.34 8.82 1.74
N ALA A 15 4.39 7.91 1.50
CA ALA A 15 3.43 7.50 2.52
C ALA A 15 4.13 6.88 3.75
N VAL A 16 5.17 6.06 3.55
CA VAL A 16 5.99 5.52 4.66
C VAL A 16 6.67 6.66 5.41
N LYS A 17 7.38 7.55 4.70
CA LYS A 17 8.10 8.69 5.30
C LYS A 17 7.17 9.54 6.14
N SER A 18 6.07 9.99 5.54
CA SER A 18 5.06 10.83 6.19
C SER A 18 4.46 10.16 7.43
N ALA A 19 4.16 8.86 7.37
CA ALA A 19 3.59 8.13 8.50
C ALA A 19 4.59 7.97 9.66
N PHE A 20 5.83 7.58 9.37
CA PHE A 20 6.85 7.40 10.40
C PHE A 20 7.24 8.72 11.07
N GLU A 21 7.43 9.79 10.28
CA GLU A 21 7.74 11.13 10.79
C GLU A 21 6.60 11.71 11.63
N SER A 22 5.34 11.46 11.24
CA SER A 22 4.17 11.91 12.00
C SER A 22 3.99 11.13 13.30
N PHE A 23 4.12 9.79 13.25
CA PHE A 23 3.88 8.92 14.39
C PHE A 23 4.99 9.04 15.45
N PHE A 24 6.25 9.09 15.01
CA PHE A 24 7.42 9.24 15.88
C PHE A 24 7.92 10.70 15.87
N SER A 25 7.04 11.65 16.19
CA SER A 25 7.30 13.08 16.06
C SER A 25 8.49 13.61 16.88
N SER A 26 8.90 12.87 17.93
CA SER A 26 10.09 13.16 18.75
C SER A 26 11.40 12.67 18.14
N GLU A 27 11.38 11.69 17.24
CA GLU A 27 12.55 11.25 16.47
C GLU A 27 12.81 12.23 15.32
N LYS A 28 14.09 12.52 15.06
CA LYS A 28 14.52 13.47 14.02
C LYS A 28 15.47 12.85 13.00
N ASN A 29 16.04 11.69 13.30
CA ASN A 29 17.04 11.03 12.48
C ASN A 29 16.45 9.79 11.80
N PHE A 30 15.62 10.01 10.78
CA PHE A 30 15.10 8.92 9.96
C PHE A 30 16.05 8.62 8.80
N VAL A 31 16.30 7.33 8.55
CA VAL A 31 17.05 6.85 7.38
C VAL A 31 16.18 5.84 6.64
N PHE A 32 15.76 6.19 5.42
CA PHE A 32 14.91 5.35 4.58
C PHE A 32 15.75 4.65 3.51
N SER A 33 15.51 3.35 3.33
CA SER A 33 16.08 2.55 2.24
C SER A 33 14.96 1.92 1.42
N GLU A 34 15.13 1.92 0.10
CA GLU A 34 14.09 1.52 -0.86
C GLU A 34 14.59 0.36 -1.70
N LEU A 35 13.97 -0.81 -1.55
CA LEU A 35 14.38 -2.03 -2.23
C LEU A 35 13.27 -2.50 -3.17
N SER A 36 13.67 -2.88 -4.38
CA SER A 36 12.77 -3.60 -5.28
C SER A 36 12.81 -5.07 -4.91
N VAL A 37 11.68 -5.61 -4.47
CA VAL A 37 11.51 -7.01 -4.07
C VAL A 37 10.24 -7.55 -4.71
N GLU A 38 10.18 -8.86 -4.91
CA GLU A 38 8.98 -9.52 -5.43
C GLU A 38 7.93 -9.69 -4.33
N SER A 39 6.64 -9.62 -4.71
CA SER A 39 5.53 -9.93 -3.81
C SER A 39 5.29 -11.43 -3.66
N GLY A 40 5.68 -12.24 -4.64
CA GLY A 40 5.40 -13.67 -4.66
C GLY A 40 3.91 -14.00 -4.78
N VAL A 41 3.08 -13.05 -5.23
CA VAL A 41 1.64 -13.22 -5.54
C VAL A 41 1.35 -12.66 -6.93
N ALA A 42 0.09 -12.76 -7.41
CA ALA A 42 -0.26 -12.23 -8.72
C ALA A 42 -0.01 -10.71 -8.83
N GLU A 43 0.22 -10.22 -10.05
CA GLU A 43 0.39 -8.79 -10.33
C GLU A 43 -0.85 -7.95 -9.93
N GLN A 44 -2.03 -8.56 -10.02
CA GLN A 44 -3.29 -7.98 -9.56
C GLN A 44 -3.92 -8.93 -8.53
N PRO A 45 -3.57 -8.81 -7.24
CA PRO A 45 -4.20 -9.59 -6.18
C PRO A 45 -5.71 -9.35 -6.12
N MET A 46 -6.47 -10.42 -5.90
CA MET A 46 -7.95 -10.43 -5.94
C MET A 46 -8.61 -10.81 -4.61
N SER A 47 -7.84 -10.87 -3.52
CA SER A 47 -8.34 -11.13 -2.17
C SER A 47 -7.53 -10.40 -1.11
N ASP A 48 -8.09 -10.27 0.09
CA ASP A 48 -7.36 -9.77 1.25
C ASP A 48 -6.16 -10.67 1.58
N ASP A 49 -6.35 -11.99 1.60
CA ASP A 49 -5.32 -12.96 1.94
C ASP A 49 -4.11 -12.88 1.00
N GLU A 50 -4.36 -12.73 -0.30
CA GLU A 50 -3.30 -12.58 -1.29
C GLU A 50 -2.57 -11.25 -1.15
N CYS A 51 -3.28 -10.14 -0.92
CA CYS A 51 -2.65 -8.84 -0.63
C CYS A 51 -1.80 -8.90 0.63
N ILE A 52 -2.31 -9.52 1.70
CA ILE A 52 -1.59 -9.68 2.96
C ILE A 52 -0.34 -10.52 2.73
N LEU A 53 -0.43 -11.64 2.01
CA LEU A 53 0.71 -12.47 1.66
C LEU A 53 1.77 -11.68 0.88
N GLY A 54 1.36 -10.93 -0.15
CA GLY A 54 2.27 -10.09 -0.92
C GLY A 54 2.96 -9.02 -0.07
N ALA A 55 2.21 -8.33 0.78
CA ALA A 55 2.76 -7.33 1.71
C ALA A 55 3.74 -7.97 2.71
N ARG A 56 3.40 -9.15 3.26
CA ARG A 56 4.30 -9.91 4.17
C ARG A 56 5.58 -10.29 3.46
N ASN A 57 5.50 -10.87 2.27
CA ASN A 57 6.66 -11.31 1.49
C ASN A 57 7.62 -10.15 1.24
N ARG A 58 7.09 -8.98 0.83
CA ARG A 58 7.90 -7.76 0.65
C ARG A 58 8.55 -7.30 1.95
N ALA A 59 7.81 -7.27 3.07
CA ALA A 59 8.33 -6.84 4.36
C ALA A 59 9.47 -7.76 4.84
N PHE A 60 9.29 -9.08 4.75
CA PHE A 60 10.31 -10.05 5.14
C PHE A 60 11.52 -10.06 4.20
N ALA A 61 11.31 -9.84 2.89
CA ALA A 61 12.41 -9.75 1.93
C ALA A 61 13.35 -8.59 2.28
N VAL A 62 12.80 -7.40 2.57
CA VAL A 62 13.64 -6.26 2.97
C VAL A 62 14.20 -6.38 4.38
N GLN A 63 13.49 -7.07 5.29
CA GLN A 63 14.03 -7.38 6.61
C GLN A 63 15.28 -8.26 6.53
N LYS A 64 15.28 -9.27 5.63
CA LYS A 64 16.44 -10.15 5.43
C LYS A 64 17.60 -9.45 4.72
N ALA A 65 17.30 -8.49 3.83
CA ALA A 65 18.29 -7.79 3.02
C ALA A 65 18.91 -6.58 3.72
N THR A 66 18.39 -6.15 4.87
CA THR A 66 18.80 -4.91 5.54
C THR A 66 18.92 -5.11 7.05
N ASN A 67 19.57 -4.17 7.74
CA ASN A 67 19.57 -4.09 9.20
C ASN A 67 18.68 -2.92 9.68
N ALA A 68 17.48 -2.81 9.12
CA ALA A 68 16.54 -1.74 9.46
C ALA A 68 15.85 -2.00 10.80
N ASP A 69 15.45 -0.93 11.50
CA ASP A 69 14.66 -1.00 12.74
C ASP A 69 13.23 -1.46 12.43
N PHE A 70 12.71 -1.01 11.28
CA PHE A 70 11.42 -1.40 10.72
C PHE A 70 11.53 -1.76 9.24
N SER A 71 10.85 -2.82 8.85
CA SER A 71 10.77 -3.33 7.49
C SER A 71 9.32 -3.31 7.01
N VAL A 72 9.07 -2.72 5.85
CA VAL A 72 7.73 -2.36 5.39
C VAL A 72 7.42 -3.00 4.05
N GLY A 73 6.30 -3.71 3.98
CA GLY A 73 5.72 -4.22 2.75
C GLY A 73 4.35 -3.62 2.50
N ILE A 74 4.07 -3.31 1.23
CA ILE A 74 2.85 -2.61 0.81
C ILE A 74 2.34 -3.28 -0.46
N GLU A 75 1.14 -3.87 -0.41
CA GLU A 75 0.55 -4.57 -1.54
C GLU A 75 -0.90 -4.13 -1.77
N GLY A 76 -1.20 -3.75 -3.01
CA GLY A 76 -2.53 -3.30 -3.41
C GLY A 76 -3.26 -4.40 -4.16
N GLY A 77 -4.58 -4.44 -4.04
CA GLY A 77 -5.39 -5.39 -4.79
C GLY A 77 -6.86 -5.03 -4.77
N ILE A 78 -7.67 -5.96 -5.27
CA ILE A 78 -9.12 -5.87 -5.31
C ILE A 78 -9.69 -6.92 -4.36
N GLN A 79 -10.79 -6.60 -3.70
CA GLN A 79 -11.51 -7.52 -2.82
C GLN A 79 -13.00 -7.43 -3.09
N GLU A 80 -13.66 -8.57 -3.12
CA GLU A 80 -15.12 -8.62 -3.21
C GLU A 80 -15.72 -8.71 -1.80
N THR A 81 -16.76 -7.92 -1.53
CA THR A 81 -17.55 -8.04 -0.32
C THR A 81 -19.02 -7.82 -0.68
N ASN A 82 -19.85 -8.84 -0.49
CA ASN A 82 -21.28 -8.83 -0.83
C ASN A 82 -21.56 -8.40 -2.28
N GLY A 83 -20.81 -8.93 -3.25
CA GLY A 83 -20.97 -8.60 -4.67
C GLY A 83 -20.41 -7.23 -5.08
N VAL A 84 -19.82 -6.46 -4.16
CA VAL A 84 -19.19 -5.18 -4.45
C VAL A 84 -17.67 -5.34 -4.44
N TYR A 85 -17.02 -4.87 -5.51
CA TYR A 85 -15.57 -4.87 -5.60
C TYR A 85 -14.99 -3.57 -5.01
N PHE A 86 -14.01 -3.73 -4.15
CA PHE A 86 -13.24 -2.65 -3.54
C PHE A 86 -11.80 -2.75 -3.98
N CYS A 87 -11.15 -1.62 -4.25
CA CYS A 87 -9.71 -1.56 -4.26
C CYS A 87 -9.22 -1.13 -2.87
N CYS A 88 -8.21 -1.82 -2.34
CA CYS A 88 -7.53 -1.45 -1.10
C CYS A 88 -6.04 -1.79 -1.17
N THR A 89 -5.28 -1.41 -0.16
CA THR A 89 -3.87 -1.72 -0.04
C THR A 89 -3.54 -2.11 1.39
N TRP A 90 -2.97 -3.30 1.53
CA TRP A 90 -2.49 -3.84 2.79
C TRP A 90 -1.05 -3.43 3.05
N ILE A 91 -0.78 -3.14 4.31
CA ILE A 91 0.52 -2.75 4.82
C ILE A 91 0.91 -3.70 5.94
N VAL A 92 2.14 -4.21 5.83
CA VAL A 92 2.76 -5.06 6.84
C VAL A 92 4.06 -4.40 7.28
N ILE A 93 4.22 -4.24 8.58
CA ILE A 93 5.45 -3.74 9.20
C ILE A 93 6.01 -4.83 10.08
N VAL A 94 7.32 -5.08 10.00
CA VAL A 94 8.04 -5.99 10.88
C VAL A 94 9.16 -5.21 11.56
N ASN A 95 9.27 -5.28 12.89
CA ASN A 95 10.39 -4.68 13.62
C ASN A 95 11.57 -5.65 13.76
N GLN A 96 12.69 -5.18 14.30
CA GLN A 96 13.88 -6.01 14.58
C GLN A 96 13.61 -7.23 15.47
N LYS A 97 12.60 -7.19 16.33
CA LYS A 97 12.22 -8.30 17.20
C LYS A 97 11.33 -9.34 16.49
N GLY A 98 11.06 -9.17 15.19
CA GLY A 98 10.19 -10.05 14.41
C GLY A 98 8.69 -9.83 14.66
N LYS A 99 8.33 -8.83 15.46
CA LYS A 99 6.92 -8.51 15.73
C LYS A 99 6.30 -7.85 14.51
N MET A 100 5.06 -8.19 14.22
CA MET A 100 4.37 -7.75 13.01
C MET A 100 3.20 -6.82 13.35
N GLY A 101 3.13 -5.68 12.67
CA GLY A 101 1.98 -4.78 12.61
C GLY A 101 1.32 -4.87 11.24
N MET A 102 0.01 -4.64 11.21
CA MET A 102 -0.79 -4.70 9.98
C MET A 102 -1.78 -3.55 9.95
N GLY A 103 -2.01 -3.02 8.76
CA GLY A 103 -3.00 -1.97 8.49
C GLY A 103 -3.48 -2.06 7.05
N THR A 104 -4.63 -1.45 6.78
CA THR A 104 -5.21 -1.38 5.44
C THR A 104 -5.55 0.06 5.11
N SER A 105 -5.41 0.43 3.83
CA SER A 105 -6.00 1.65 3.30
C SER A 105 -7.52 1.58 3.39
N ILE A 106 -8.16 2.73 3.20
CA ILE A 106 -9.62 2.75 3.02
C ILE A 106 -9.98 1.84 1.85
N ARG A 107 -11.09 1.10 1.99
CA ARG A 107 -11.66 0.31 0.90
C ARG A 107 -12.50 1.25 0.04
N LEU A 108 -12.11 1.42 -1.22
CA LEU A 108 -12.85 2.23 -2.18
C LEU A 108 -13.60 1.31 -3.13
N ALA A 109 -14.93 1.37 -3.11
CA ALA A 109 -15.75 0.64 -4.07
C ALA A 109 -15.42 1.15 -5.49
N ILE A 110 -15.19 0.23 -6.42
CA ILE A 110 -14.87 0.55 -7.82
C ILE A 110 -16.06 0.20 -8.73
N PRO A 111 -16.32 0.99 -9.79
CA PRO A 111 -17.39 0.70 -10.73
C PRO A 111 -17.18 -0.64 -11.46
N ASP A 112 -18.27 -1.33 -11.79
CA ASP A 112 -18.24 -2.58 -12.57
C ASP A 112 -17.51 -2.43 -13.91
N ALA A 113 -17.56 -1.23 -14.50
CA ALA A 113 -16.82 -0.91 -15.72
C ALA A 113 -15.29 -1.05 -15.55
N ILE A 114 -14.75 -0.71 -14.37
CA ILE A 114 -13.34 -0.95 -14.04
C ILE A 114 -13.09 -2.45 -13.95
N MET A 115 -13.96 -3.18 -13.23
CA MET A 115 -13.81 -4.62 -13.06
C MET A 115 -13.89 -5.41 -14.37
N HIS A 116 -14.78 -5.00 -15.29
CA HIS A 116 -14.88 -5.60 -16.62
C HIS A 116 -13.58 -5.45 -17.44
N LEU A 117 -12.84 -4.36 -17.22
CA LEU A 117 -11.55 -4.16 -17.86
C LEU A 117 -10.43 -4.92 -17.15
N VAL A 118 -10.49 -5.02 -15.82
CA VAL A 118 -9.56 -5.84 -15.03
C VAL A 118 -9.69 -7.32 -15.40
N SER A 119 -10.90 -7.83 -15.59
CA SER A 119 -11.13 -9.21 -16.04
C SER A 119 -10.59 -9.49 -17.45
N LYS A 120 -10.24 -8.43 -18.21
CA LYS A 120 -9.57 -8.51 -19.52
C LYS A 120 -8.06 -8.31 -19.43
N GLY A 121 -7.48 -8.36 -18.22
CA GLY A 121 -6.04 -8.27 -17.97
C GLY A 121 -5.50 -6.86 -17.81
N LYS A 122 -6.35 -5.82 -17.69
CA LYS A 122 -5.87 -4.47 -17.39
C LYS A 122 -5.63 -4.30 -15.89
N SER A 123 -4.63 -3.51 -15.52
CA SER A 123 -4.50 -3.05 -14.14
C SER A 123 -5.66 -2.12 -13.76
N VAL A 124 -5.93 -1.99 -12.46
CA VAL A 124 -6.93 -1.02 -11.95
C VAL A 124 -6.64 0.41 -12.41
N GLY A 125 -5.36 0.80 -12.48
CA GLY A 125 -4.95 2.12 -12.94
C GLY A 125 -5.29 2.37 -14.41
N GLU A 126 -4.99 1.41 -15.29
CA GLU A 126 -5.32 1.50 -16.72
C GLU A 126 -6.83 1.47 -16.95
N ALA A 127 -7.54 0.59 -16.25
CA ALA A 127 -8.99 0.49 -16.31
C ALA A 127 -9.67 1.79 -15.88
N ALA A 128 -9.21 2.40 -14.77
CA ALA A 128 -9.70 3.71 -14.34
C ALA A 128 -9.39 4.82 -15.35
N GLY A 129 -8.21 4.81 -15.97
CA GLY A 129 -7.86 5.77 -17.01
C GLY A 129 -8.81 5.73 -18.21
N ILE A 130 -9.22 4.53 -18.61
CA ILE A 130 -10.21 4.33 -19.68
C ILE A 130 -11.60 4.81 -19.23
N VAL A 131 -12.07 4.35 -18.05
CA VAL A 131 -13.43 4.66 -17.56
C VAL A 131 -13.62 6.16 -17.29
N PHE A 132 -12.60 6.84 -16.74
CA PHE A 132 -12.65 8.27 -16.45
C PHE A 132 -12.07 9.15 -17.57
N ASN A 133 -11.79 8.57 -18.74
CA ASN A 133 -11.22 9.23 -19.92
C ASN A 133 -10.01 10.13 -19.58
N THR A 134 -9.01 9.56 -18.91
CA THR A 134 -7.82 10.28 -18.49
C THR A 134 -6.57 9.41 -18.52
N THR A 135 -5.48 9.94 -19.06
CA THR A 135 -4.17 9.26 -19.11
C THR A 135 -3.32 9.52 -17.86
N ASP A 136 -3.67 10.54 -17.08
CA ASP A 136 -2.90 11.04 -15.94
C ASP A 136 -3.37 10.44 -14.59
N VAL A 137 -3.78 9.17 -14.56
CA VAL A 137 -4.30 8.51 -13.34
C VAL A 137 -3.30 8.62 -12.18
N GLY A 138 -2.00 8.44 -12.46
CA GLY A 138 -0.93 8.60 -11.45
C GLY A 138 -0.78 10.03 -10.93
N LYS A 139 -0.84 11.04 -11.79
CA LYS A 139 -0.78 12.46 -11.39
C LYS A 139 -2.06 12.92 -10.68
N LYS A 140 -3.20 12.28 -10.97
CA LYS A 140 -4.50 12.52 -10.31
C LYS A 140 -4.69 11.66 -9.05
N ASN A 141 -3.60 11.31 -8.36
CA ASN A 141 -3.63 10.57 -7.09
C ASN A 141 -4.29 9.18 -7.15
N GLY A 142 -4.24 8.53 -8.32
CA GLY A 142 -4.83 7.22 -8.55
C GLY A 142 -6.35 7.22 -8.59
N VAL A 143 -6.94 6.02 -8.51
CA VAL A 143 -8.40 5.83 -8.48
C VAL A 143 -9.05 6.56 -7.31
N TYR A 144 -8.36 6.60 -6.15
CA TYR A 144 -8.78 7.39 -4.98
C TYR A 144 -9.00 8.87 -5.33
N GLY A 145 -8.00 9.53 -5.94
CA GLY A 145 -8.13 10.94 -6.28
C GLY A 145 -9.20 11.20 -7.34
N LEU A 146 -9.30 10.34 -8.34
CA LEU A 146 -10.33 10.44 -9.39
C LEU A 146 -11.75 10.36 -8.83
N MET A 147 -12.02 9.38 -7.97
CA MET A 147 -13.37 9.13 -7.46
C MET A 147 -13.75 10.05 -6.30
N THR A 148 -12.78 10.56 -5.55
CA THR A 148 -13.04 11.38 -4.35
C THR A 148 -12.74 12.87 -4.55
N LYS A 149 -12.56 13.32 -5.80
CA LYS A 149 -12.19 14.72 -6.13
C LYS A 149 -10.92 15.16 -5.39
N ASN A 150 -9.93 14.27 -5.28
CA ASN A 150 -8.67 14.44 -4.55
C ASN A 150 -8.79 14.71 -3.04
N LEU A 151 -9.97 14.53 -2.43
CA LEU A 151 -10.12 14.62 -0.97
C LEU A 151 -9.46 13.45 -0.26
N ILE A 152 -9.43 12.27 -0.90
CA ILE A 152 -8.62 11.12 -0.50
C ILE A 152 -7.66 10.82 -1.65
N THR A 153 -6.36 10.83 -1.35
CA THR A 153 -5.32 10.51 -2.32
C THR A 153 -4.75 9.13 -2.04
N ARG A 154 -4.09 8.54 -3.03
CA ARG A 154 -3.34 7.29 -2.82
C ARG A 154 -2.30 7.45 -1.70
N GLU A 155 -1.60 8.59 -1.65
CA GLU A 155 -0.59 8.85 -0.62
C GLU A 155 -1.21 9.00 0.77
N SER A 156 -2.27 9.80 0.92
CA SER A 156 -2.91 10.02 2.23
C SER A 156 -3.53 8.74 2.78
N SER A 157 -4.17 7.95 1.90
CA SER A 157 -4.77 6.68 2.30
C SER A 157 -3.71 5.66 2.73
N TYR A 158 -2.56 5.62 2.06
CA TYR A 158 -1.45 4.74 2.44
C TYR A 158 -0.77 5.21 3.73
N ARG A 159 -0.65 6.52 3.94
CA ARG A 159 -0.12 7.09 5.19
C ARG A 159 -0.97 6.66 6.38
N ASP A 160 -2.29 6.78 6.29
CA ASP A 160 -3.20 6.46 7.40
C ASP A 160 -3.20 4.94 7.70
N ALA A 161 -3.16 4.11 6.66
CA ALA A 161 -2.97 2.66 6.79
C ALA A 161 -1.65 2.29 7.48
N MET A 162 -0.57 3.03 7.16
CA MET A 162 0.74 2.83 7.77
C MET A 162 0.71 3.20 9.25
N ILE A 163 0.06 4.31 9.61
CA ILE A 163 -0.15 4.72 11.01
C ILE A 163 -0.90 3.63 11.77
N ALA A 164 -1.94 3.03 11.18
CA ALA A 164 -2.65 1.91 11.79
C ALA A 164 -1.73 0.69 12.02
N ALA A 165 -0.89 0.35 11.03
CA ALA A 165 0.08 -0.73 11.15
C ALA A 165 1.16 -0.45 12.22
N ILE A 166 1.65 0.79 12.32
CA ILE A 166 2.60 1.23 13.36
C ILE A 166 1.94 1.15 14.74
N SER A 167 0.68 1.56 14.87
CA SER A 167 -0.05 1.50 16.14
C SER A 167 -0.17 0.06 16.63
N HIS A 168 -0.55 -0.88 15.75
CA HIS A 168 -0.64 -2.29 16.10
C HIS A 168 0.70 -2.84 16.61
N ILE A 169 1.82 -2.57 15.92
CA ILE A 169 3.14 -3.06 16.37
C ILE A 169 3.62 -2.42 17.68
N GLN A 170 3.06 -1.30 18.13
CA GLN A 170 3.40 -0.66 19.42
C GLN A 170 2.50 -1.12 20.57
N SER A 171 1.27 -1.53 20.30
CA SER A 171 0.29 -1.92 21.34
C SER A 171 0.44 -3.34 21.87
N VAL A 172 1.13 -4.22 21.14
CA VAL A 172 1.34 -5.65 21.52
C VAL A 172 2.69 -5.98 22.14
#